data_AF-A0A0R3TFZ5-F1
#
_entry.id   AF-A0A0R3TFZ5-F1
#
_cell.length_a   1.000
_cell.length_b   1.000
_cell.length_c   1.000
_cell.angle_alpha   90.00
_cell.angle_beta   90.00
_cell.angle_gamma   90.00
#
_symmetry.space_group_name_H-M   'P 1'
#
loop_
_entity.id
_entity.type
_entity.pdbx_description
1 polymer ?
#
loop_
_entity_poly.entity_id
_entity_poly.type
_entity_poly.pdbx_seq_one_letter_code
_entity_poly.pdbx_strand_id
1 'polypeptide(L)'
;MSIRVQTRDGLILSLVEDKAKFLPSLSRRINNADGTEVIRLSNITAVVLDKVLEWCSRHAESDCTLEALMQWDQKFFNENKSLIGNIGEAADYFEIGDLKNAVCLYESLLPFCD
;
A
#
# COMPACT_ATOMS: atom_id res chain seq x y z
N MET A 1 -8.52 14.14 10.59
CA MET A 1 -8.94 14.81 9.32
C MET A 1 -9.15 13.75 8.24
N SER A 2 -9.78 14.06 7.10
CA SER A 2 -9.88 13.14 5.96
C SER A 2 -9.45 13.82 4.67
N ILE A 3 -8.70 13.11 3.83
CA ILE A 3 -8.18 13.61 2.55
C ILE A 3 -8.88 12.93 1.38
N ARG A 4 -8.97 13.62 0.24
CA ARG A 4 -9.57 13.07 -0.98
C ARG A 4 -8.47 12.72 -1.96
N VAL A 5 -8.43 11.46 -2.37
CA VAL A 5 -7.52 10.97 -3.41
C VAL A 5 -8.32 10.52 -4.61
N GLN A 6 -7.83 10.83 -5.82
CA GLN A 6 -8.37 10.28 -7.06
C GLN A 6 -7.40 9.23 -7.60
N THR A 7 -7.86 7.99 -7.73
CA THR A 7 -7.08 6.88 -8.26
C THR A 7 -7.06 6.87 -9.79
N ARG A 8 -6.18 6.07 -10.38
CA ARG A 8 -6.01 5.94 -11.84
C ARG A 8 -7.30 5.54 -12.57
N ASP A 9 -8.11 4.72 -11.93
CA ASP A 9 -9.44 4.27 -12.39
C ASP A 9 -10.53 5.34 -12.21
N GLY A 10 -10.16 6.57 -11.83
CA GLY A 10 -11.05 7.72 -11.74
C GLY A 10 -11.86 7.79 -10.45
N LEU A 11 -11.73 6.81 -9.56
CA LEU A 11 -12.44 6.75 -8.29
C LEU A 11 -11.88 7.78 -7.31
N ILE A 12 -12.77 8.51 -6.64
CA ILE A 12 -12.42 9.44 -5.58
C ILE A 12 -12.68 8.77 -4.24
N LEU A 13 -11.63 8.56 -3.46
CA LEU A 13 -11.69 7.93 -2.15
C LEU A 13 -11.41 8.96 -1.07
N SER A 14 -12.12 8.84 0.06
CA SER A 14 -11.82 9.60 1.27
C SER A 14 -10.99 8.73 2.20
N LEU A 15 -9.73 9.11 2.42
CA LEU A 15 -8.84 8.44 3.36
C LEU A 15 -8.81 9.22 4.67
N VAL A 16 -9.02 8.53 5.78
CA VAL A 16 -8.78 9.10 7.11
C VAL A 16 -7.28 9.32 7.27
N GLU A 17 -6.90 10.42 7.91
CA GLU A 17 -5.50 10.81 8.16
C GLU A 17 -4.65 9.69 8.79
N ASP A 18 -5.24 8.91 9.69
CA ASP A 18 -4.60 7.72 10.28
C ASP A 18 -4.19 6.65 9.27
N LYS A 19 -4.86 6.56 8.12
CA LYS A 19 -4.43 5.67 7.03
C LYS A 19 -3.40 6.35 6.13
N ALA A 20 -3.52 7.67 5.95
CA ALA A 20 -2.59 8.43 5.14
C ALA A 20 -1.18 8.48 5.74
N LYS A 21 -1.05 8.43 7.08
CA LYS A 21 0.25 8.41 7.77
C LYS A 21 1.12 7.19 7.39
N PHE A 22 0.51 6.10 6.94
CA PHE A 22 1.21 4.93 6.46
C PHE A 22 1.80 5.10 5.06
N LEU A 23 1.45 6.19 4.37
CA LEU A 23 1.88 6.50 3.02
C LEU A 23 2.79 7.75 3.07
N PRO A 24 4.11 7.60 3.21
CA PRO A 24 5.05 8.72 3.37
C PRO A 24 4.91 9.83 2.33
N SER A 25 4.90 9.45 1.04
CA SER A 25 4.80 10.42 -0.05
C SER A 25 3.44 11.15 -0.05
N LEU A 26 2.37 10.47 0.36
CA LEU A 26 1.04 11.06 0.50
C LEU A 26 0.98 12.02 1.70
N SER A 27 1.53 11.62 2.85
CA SER A 27 1.59 12.45 4.06
C SER A 27 2.25 13.80 3.81
N ARG A 28 3.36 13.82 3.07
CA ARG A 28 4.05 15.06 2.66
C ARG A 28 3.18 15.94 1.76
N ARG A 29 2.37 15.36 0.87
CA ARG A 29 1.45 16.11 0.00
C ARG A 29 0.30 16.72 0.79
N ILE A 30 -0.16 16.07 1.86
CA ILE A 30 -1.25 16.55 2.73
C ILE A 30 -0.80 17.77 3.54
N ASN A 31 0.42 17.74 4.10
CA ASN A 31 0.95 18.86 4.89
C ASN A 31 1.02 20.18 4.09
N ASN A 32 1.02 20.10 2.76
CA ASN A 32 1.03 21.25 1.86
C ASN A 32 -0.35 21.61 1.30
N ALA A 33 -1.39 20.79 1.54
CA ALA A 33 -2.73 20.96 0.97
C ALA A 33 -3.66 21.70 1.95
N ASP A 34 -4.57 22.52 1.42
CA ASP A 34 -5.55 23.30 2.20
C ASP A 34 -6.81 22.50 2.62
N GLY A 35 -6.81 21.18 2.36
CA GLY A 35 -7.92 20.27 2.64
C GLY A 35 -9.03 20.26 1.58
N THR A 36 -8.99 21.15 0.59
CA THR A 36 -9.98 21.18 -0.51
C THR A 36 -9.49 20.43 -1.75
N GLU A 37 -8.18 20.28 -1.93
CA GLU A 37 -7.59 19.64 -3.10
C GLU A 37 -7.83 18.12 -3.15
N VAL A 38 -8.06 17.61 -4.37
CA VAL A 38 -8.09 16.18 -4.65
C VAL A 38 -6.71 15.74 -5.14
N ILE A 39 -6.05 14.90 -4.35
CA ILE A 39 -4.72 14.39 -4.65
C ILE A 39 -4.84 13.30 -5.72
N ARG A 40 -4.32 13.56 -6.93
CA ARG A 40 -4.33 12.56 -8.02
C ARG A 40 -3.20 11.53 -7.84
N LEU A 41 -3.56 10.26 -7.98
CA LEU A 41 -2.71 9.08 -7.94
C LEU A 41 -2.72 8.41 -9.32
N SER A 42 -2.00 9.00 -10.28
CA SER A 42 -2.08 8.62 -11.70
C SER A 42 -1.69 7.18 -12.01
N ASN A 43 -0.92 6.53 -11.14
CA ASN A 43 -0.37 5.20 -11.36
C ASN A 43 -1.07 4.12 -10.51
N ILE A 44 -1.89 4.52 -9.52
CA ILE A 44 -2.42 3.61 -8.51
C ILE A 44 -3.93 3.48 -8.66
N THR A 45 -4.44 2.25 -8.81
CA THR A 45 -5.88 1.98 -8.81
C THR A 45 -6.42 1.87 -7.39
N ALA A 46 -7.75 2.02 -7.22
CA ALA A 46 -8.38 1.90 -5.91
C ALA A 46 -8.13 0.55 -5.23
N VAL A 47 -8.18 -0.55 -6.00
CA VAL A 47 -7.94 -1.90 -5.49
C VAL A 47 -6.51 -2.04 -4.96
N VAL A 48 -5.52 -1.52 -5.67
CA VAL A 48 -4.11 -1.60 -5.24
C VAL A 48 -3.87 -0.74 -4.01
N LEU A 49 -4.44 0.46 -3.97
CA LEU A 49 -4.36 1.34 -2.81
C LEU A 49 -4.95 0.68 -1.55
N ASP A 50 -6.09 0.00 -1.68
CA ASP A 50 -6.71 -0.73 -0.58
C ASP A 50 -5.77 -1.82 -0.01
N LYS A 51 -5.10 -2.57 -0.89
CA LYS A 51 -4.13 -3.61 -0.48
C LYS A 51 -2.88 -3.07 0.19
N VAL A 52 -2.35 -1.96 -0.29
CA VAL A 52 -1.23 -1.29 0.40
C VAL A 52 -1.65 -0.85 1.81
N LEU A 53 -2.83 -0.26 1.94
CA LEU A 53 -3.34 0.19 3.24
C LEU A 53 -3.62 -0.98 4.19
N GLU A 54 -4.15 -2.09 3.68
CA GLU A 54 -4.35 -3.33 4.44
C GLU A 54 -3.02 -3.85 5.01
N TRP A 55 -2.00 -3.97 4.15
CA TRP A 55 -0.66 -4.43 4.55
C TRP A 55 -0.03 -3.51 5.61
N CYS A 56 -0.07 -2.19 5.38
CA CYS A 56 0.47 -1.22 6.33
C CYS A 56 -0.26 -1.25 7.67
N SER A 57 -1.59 -1.38 7.66
CA SER A 57 -2.37 -1.45 8.91
C SER A 57 -1.97 -2.66 9.73
N ARG A 58 -1.81 -3.81 9.08
CA ARG A 58 -1.38 -5.05 9.74
C ARG A 58 0.02 -4.94 10.34
N HIS A 59 0.96 -4.32 9.65
CA HIS A 59 2.35 -4.17 10.10
C HIS A 59 2.54 -3.06 11.14
N ALA A 60 1.53 -2.21 11.34
CA ALA A 60 1.52 -1.21 12.41
C ALA A 60 1.00 -1.78 13.75
N GLU A 61 0.34 -2.94 13.74
CA GLU A 61 -0.15 -3.60 14.95
C GLU A 61 1.02 -4.09 15.81
N SER A 62 1.17 -3.52 17.01
CA SER A 62 2.32 -3.78 17.89
C SER A 62 2.32 -5.16 18.56
N ASP A 63 1.20 -5.88 18.49
CA ASP A 63 0.99 -7.15 19.19
C ASP A 63 1.31 -8.40 18.35
N CYS A 64 1.80 -8.21 17.12
CA CYS A 64 2.12 -9.33 16.22
C CYS A 64 3.57 -9.79 16.38
N THR A 65 3.77 -11.11 16.52
CA THR A 65 5.12 -11.70 16.44
C THR A 65 5.62 -11.67 15.01
N LEU A 66 6.95 -11.67 14.84
CA LEU A 66 7.57 -11.74 13.50
C LEU A 66 7.08 -12.96 12.70
N GLU A 67 6.96 -14.13 13.34
CA GLU A 67 6.46 -15.34 12.69
C GLU A 67 5.02 -15.19 12.19
N ALA A 68 4.15 -14.57 13.00
CA ALA A 68 2.77 -14.32 12.62
C ALA A 68 2.67 -13.33 11.44
N LEU A 69 3.54 -12.32 11.39
CA LEU A 69 3.62 -11.40 10.25
C LEU A 69 4.10 -12.11 8.99
N MET A 70 5.15 -12.93 9.07
CA MET A 70 5.66 -13.68 7.92
C MET A 70 4.62 -14.65 7.33
N GLN A 71 3.88 -15.36 8.17
CA GLN A 71 2.79 -16.23 7.72
C GLN A 71 1.65 -15.43 7.07
N TRP A 72 1.32 -14.28 7.64
CA TRP A 72 0.30 -13.40 7.10
C TRP A 72 0.73 -12.82 5.74
N ASP A 73 1.98 -12.36 5.60
CA ASP A 73 2.56 -11.88 4.35
C ASP A 73 2.48 -12.93 3.25
N GLN A 74 2.89 -14.16 3.55
CA GLN A 74 2.82 -15.26 2.60
C GLN A 74 1.39 -15.47 2.09
N LYS A 75 0.42 -15.46 3.00
CA LYS A 75 -1.00 -15.60 2.65
C LYS A 75 -1.51 -14.41 1.84
N PHE A 76 -1.22 -13.19 2.30
CA PHE A 76 -1.61 -11.95 1.66
C PHE A 76 -1.09 -11.88 0.22
N PHE A 77 0.20 -12.14 0.00
CA PHE A 77 0.77 -12.12 -1.35
C PHE A 77 0.24 -13.26 -2.23
N ASN A 78 -0.02 -14.44 -1.67
CA ASN A 78 -0.61 -15.54 -2.42
C ASN A 78 -2.05 -15.24 -2.88
N GLU A 79 -2.88 -14.66 -2.00
CA GLU A 79 -4.25 -14.24 -2.34
C GLU A 79 -4.27 -13.08 -3.34
N ASN A 80 -3.23 -12.24 -3.32
CA ASN A 80 -3.10 -11.06 -4.20
C ASN A 80 -2.05 -11.26 -5.31
N LYS A 81 -1.76 -12.52 -5.70
CA LYS A 81 -0.67 -12.85 -6.64
C LYS A 81 -0.78 -12.11 -7.98
N SER A 82 -1.99 -11.91 -8.50
CA SER A 82 -2.22 -11.18 -9.76
C SER A 82 -1.99 -9.66 -9.64
N LEU A 83 -1.90 -9.14 -8.42
CA LEU A 83 -1.71 -7.71 -8.14
C LEU A 83 -0.31 -7.41 -7.61
N ILE A 84 0.56 -8.41 -7.42
CA ILE A 84 1.82 -8.24 -6.70
C ILE A 84 2.76 -7.24 -7.35
N GLY A 85 2.85 -7.23 -8.69
CA GLY A 85 3.60 -6.22 -9.44
C GLY A 85 3.06 -4.82 -9.17
N ASN A 86 1.74 -4.63 -9.24
CA ASN A 86 1.11 -3.34 -8.96
C ASN A 86 1.29 -2.90 -7.50
N ILE A 87 1.25 -3.85 -6.54
CA ILE A 87 1.51 -3.59 -5.12
C ILE A 87 2.98 -3.15 -4.95
N GLY A 88 3.92 -3.79 -5.64
CA GLY A 88 5.34 -3.42 -5.65
C GLY A 88 5.61 -2.06 -6.29
N GLU A 89 4.88 -1.68 -7.35
CA GLU A 89 4.93 -0.33 -7.93
C GLU A 89 4.31 0.72 -6.99
N ALA A 90 3.22 0.37 -6.30
CA ALA A 90 2.59 1.24 -5.33
C ALA A 90 3.47 1.47 -4.10
N ALA A 91 4.15 0.43 -3.61
CA ALA A 91 5.09 0.53 -2.51
C ALA A 91 6.24 1.49 -2.83
N ASP A 92 6.77 1.42 -4.06
CA ASP A 92 7.79 2.36 -4.55
C ASP A 92 7.23 3.79 -4.63
N TYR A 93 6.05 3.96 -5.24
CA TYR A 93 5.38 5.26 -5.36
C TYR A 93 5.08 5.94 -4.01
N PHE A 94 4.71 5.16 -3.00
CA PHE A 94 4.43 5.65 -1.66
C PHE A 94 5.67 5.74 -0.74
N GLU A 95 6.84 5.31 -1.23
CA GLU A 95 8.10 5.27 -0.47
C GLU A 95 8.03 4.32 0.76
N ILE A 96 7.33 3.18 0.62
CA ILE A 96 7.16 2.17 1.68
C ILE A 96 8.20 1.06 1.49
N GLY A 97 9.40 1.29 2.04
CA GLY A 97 10.55 0.39 1.87
C GLY A 97 10.30 -1.06 2.35
N ASP A 98 9.64 -1.22 3.49
CA ASP A 98 9.38 -2.56 4.05
C ASP A 98 8.45 -3.40 3.16
N LEU A 99 7.36 -2.79 2.65
CA LEU A 99 6.47 -3.45 1.69
C LEU A 99 7.20 -3.76 0.39
N LYS A 100 8.04 -2.84 -0.11
CA LYS A 100 8.82 -3.07 -1.33
C LYS A 100 9.75 -4.27 -1.17
N ASN A 101 10.45 -4.35 -0.03
CA ASN A 101 11.32 -5.48 0.30
C ASN A 101 10.52 -6.79 0.43
N ALA A 102 9.37 -6.76 1.09
CA ALA A 102 8.50 -7.93 1.25
C ALA A 102 8.02 -8.48 -0.10
N VAL A 103 7.61 -7.60 -1.02
CA VAL A 103 7.25 -7.98 -2.40
C VAL A 103 8.44 -8.61 -3.12
N CYS A 104 9.62 -7.98 -3.10
CA CYS A 104 10.81 -8.52 -3.75
C CYS A 104 11.23 -9.89 -3.20
N LEU A 105 11.14 -10.09 -1.89
CA LEU A 105 11.40 -11.38 -1.26
C LEU A 105 10.38 -12.43 -1.70
N TYR A 106 9.10 -12.10 -1.72
CA TYR A 106 8.06 -13.02 -2.16
C TYR A 106 8.22 -13.41 -3.64
N GLU A 107 8.48 -12.44 -4.53
CA GLU A 107 8.72 -12.70 -5.96
C GLU A 107 9.96 -13.57 -6.19
N SER A 108 11.03 -13.39 -5.39
CA SER A 108 12.24 -14.21 -5.47
C SER A 108 12.03 -15.67 -4.98
N LEU A 109 10.98 -15.89 -4.17
CA LEU A 109 10.59 -17.20 -3.65
C LEU A 109 9.55 -17.90 -4.53
N LEU A 110 8.97 -17.21 -5.51
CA LEU A 110 8.13 -17.88 -6.50
C LEU A 110 9.04 -18.80 -7.32
N PRO A 111 8.83 -20.13 -7.31
CA PRO A 111 9.50 -20.97 -8.29
C PRO A 111 9.11 -20.43 -9.65
N PHE A 112 10.10 -20.11 -10.50
CA PHE A 112 9.87 -19.86 -11.91
C PHE A 112 8.95 -21.00 -12.38
N CYS A 113 7.70 -20.68 -12.75
CA CYS A 113 6.86 -21.66 -13.39
C CYS A 113 7.58 -22.07 -14.67
N ASP A 114 8.04 -23.33 -14.71
CA ASP A 114 8.24 -24.10 -15.95
C ASP A 114 6.97 -24.02 -16.83
#